data_AF-A0A4Y7T0E7-F1
#
_entry.id   AF-A0A4Y7T0E7-F1
#
_cell.length_a   1.000
_cell.length_b   1.000
_cell.length_c   1.000
_cell.angle_alpha   90.00
_cell.angle_beta   90.00
_cell.angle_gamma   90.00
#
_symmetry.space_group_name_H-M   'P 1'
#
loop_
_entity.id
_entity.type
_entity.pdbx_description
1 polymer ?
#
loop_
_entity_poly.entity_id
_entity_poly.type
_entity_poly.pdbx_seq_one_letter_code
_entity_poly.pdbx_strand_id
1 'polypeptide(L)'
;MSTTPTTAAMADPSQAQLNMLDHLSKAVFNNSHFVQILGNAGGPSPSVETSFTKIADAVKKDSDLNGYQPGSNTVNVPHITFDIVSLLPPGEAGVARSSPSSHGSSAFDLAQRLSLLPHQEYGVLLPMIPVDLEKVPRYNERYCGYLSRHALVYLASQYAGRATTVGNYTVLDTTIGRFKIFEHEHRTHVYFDPGMRAASPSKPYFGTPDLDVLKKYAAGQYLVKEVVVDIDTIPQAAMTWTRQDLTKFATTKIIQPPEHRVFIPKETMAEWNRLEKYSADLRQATASIFGSMTEPHRLARFRDNLIENQKRKDNSLKTDARLPDELYEHKVAVSAYVSFITVGTPERVAIVSEMDPSSIHEVCLRELAAYSVAHAKFRGVKDVDQIKLAETTEKRFLALYETWKEHPNPDILEVELRKLLRTPSNICLVLLQGNLATIAYWNACKVREFAIEAPEEWIQFVLAQDSDVTIG
;
A
#
# COMPACT_ATOMS: atom_id res chain seq x y z
N MET A 1 5.86 -47.20 -49.39
CA MET A 1 7.14 -46.58 -48.98
C MET A 1 6.90 -45.09 -48.84
N SER A 2 7.15 -44.60 -47.61
CA SER A 2 7.29 -43.22 -47.13
C SER A 2 6.71 -42.05 -47.97
N THR A 3 5.63 -41.45 -47.44
CA THR A 3 5.24 -40.06 -47.69
C THR A 3 5.46 -39.27 -46.40
N THR A 4 6.45 -38.39 -46.37
CA THR A 4 6.64 -37.37 -45.33
C THR A 4 6.17 -36.01 -45.88
N PRO A 5 5.17 -35.37 -45.25
CA PRO A 5 4.96 -33.93 -45.34
C PRO A 5 5.66 -33.24 -44.15
N THR A 6 6.40 -32.18 -44.45
CA THR A 6 7.04 -31.30 -43.47
C THR A 6 5.98 -30.43 -42.81
N THR A 7 5.65 -30.72 -41.55
CA THR A 7 4.80 -29.89 -40.70
C THR A 7 5.58 -28.67 -40.20
N ALA A 8 5.12 -27.47 -40.57
CA ALA A 8 5.42 -26.25 -39.85
C ALA A 8 4.71 -26.32 -38.49
N ALA A 9 5.47 -26.53 -37.41
CA ALA A 9 4.96 -26.42 -36.06
C ALA A 9 4.79 -24.94 -35.71
N MET A 10 3.54 -24.52 -35.51
CA MET A 10 3.20 -23.29 -34.82
C MET A 10 3.78 -23.35 -33.41
N ALA A 11 4.65 -22.40 -33.07
CA ALA A 11 5.13 -22.22 -31.72
C ALA A 11 3.94 -21.81 -30.83
N ASP A 12 3.72 -22.59 -29.78
CA ASP A 12 2.67 -22.40 -28.78
C ASP A 12 2.99 -21.15 -27.92
N PRO A 13 2.14 -20.11 -27.91
CA PRO A 13 2.38 -18.88 -27.16
C PRO A 13 2.39 -19.10 -25.63
N SER A 14 2.00 -20.27 -25.15
CA SER A 14 2.03 -20.63 -23.72
C SER A 14 3.45 -20.92 -23.19
N GLN A 15 4.41 -21.32 -24.04
CA GLN A 15 5.80 -21.55 -23.59
C GLN A 15 6.63 -20.27 -23.48
N ALA A 16 6.29 -19.22 -24.23
CA ALA A 16 6.95 -17.92 -24.09
C ALA A 16 6.56 -17.19 -22.79
N GLN A 17 5.36 -17.45 -22.26
CA GLN A 17 4.89 -16.87 -20.99
C GLN A 17 5.44 -17.60 -19.76
N LEU A 18 5.68 -18.92 -19.82
CA LEU A 18 6.32 -19.65 -18.72
C LEU A 18 7.82 -19.32 -18.58
N ASN A 19 8.53 -19.07 -19.69
CA ASN A 19 9.95 -18.72 -19.63
C ASN A 19 10.22 -17.30 -19.11
N MET A 20 9.25 -16.38 -19.16
CA MET A 20 9.41 -15.05 -18.52
C MET A 20 9.28 -15.09 -16.99
N LEU A 21 8.52 -16.04 -16.44
CA LEU A 21 8.32 -16.18 -14.99
C LEU A 21 9.50 -16.90 -14.31
N ASP A 22 10.18 -17.80 -15.02
CA ASP A 22 11.36 -18.52 -14.48
C ASP A 22 12.65 -17.66 -14.49
N HIS A 23 12.63 -16.51 -15.17
CA HIS A 23 13.73 -15.52 -15.13
C HIS A 23 13.68 -14.59 -13.91
N LEU A 24 12.57 -14.51 -13.17
CA LEU A 24 12.48 -13.72 -11.94
C LEU A 24 13.08 -14.42 -10.72
N SER A 25 13.27 -15.74 -10.76
CA SER A 25 13.75 -16.53 -9.61
C SER A 25 15.26 -16.85 -9.65
N LYS A 26 15.98 -16.49 -10.72
CA LYS A 26 17.42 -16.75 -10.90
C LYS A 26 18.22 -15.58 -11.50
N ALA A 27 17.80 -14.34 -11.25
CA ALA A 27 18.67 -13.20 -11.50
C ALA A 27 19.76 -13.15 -10.41
N VAL A 28 20.96 -13.63 -10.74
CA VAL A 28 22.18 -13.13 -10.10
C VAL A 28 22.27 -11.66 -10.49
N PHE A 29 21.74 -10.80 -9.64
CA PHE A 29 21.57 -9.36 -9.86
C PHE A 29 22.93 -8.67 -9.90
N ASN A 30 23.46 -8.47 -11.11
CA ASN A 30 24.47 -7.46 -11.39
C ASN A 30 23.78 -6.25 -12.04
N ASN A 31 23.91 -5.11 -11.37
CA ASN A 31 23.55 -3.75 -11.78
C ASN A 31 22.04 -3.41 -11.82
N SER A 32 21.57 -2.85 -10.70
CA SER A 32 20.32 -2.07 -10.60
C SER A 32 20.44 -0.75 -11.37
N HIS A 33 19.97 -0.73 -12.62
CA HIS A 33 19.82 0.48 -13.43
C HIS A 33 18.35 0.87 -13.51
N PHE A 34 18.03 2.17 -13.38
CA PHE A 34 16.74 2.69 -13.81
C PHE A 34 16.69 2.55 -15.34
N VAL A 35 15.49 2.40 -15.91
CA VAL A 35 15.36 2.29 -17.35
C VAL A 35 15.76 3.62 -17.99
N GLN A 36 16.86 3.62 -18.73
CA GLN A 36 17.27 4.71 -19.61
C GLN A 36 16.24 4.87 -20.72
N ILE A 37 15.21 5.70 -20.50
CA ILE A 37 14.29 6.08 -21.57
C ILE A 37 14.97 7.21 -22.36
N LEU A 38 15.57 6.82 -23.48
CA LEU A 38 16.15 7.70 -24.50
C LEU A 38 15.13 8.75 -24.92
N GLY A 39 15.32 9.97 -24.42
CA GLY A 39 14.42 11.09 -24.68
C GLY A 39 15.00 12.40 -24.22
N ASN A 40 16.22 12.72 -24.63
CA ASN A 40 16.65 14.09 -24.92
C ASN A 40 17.90 14.05 -25.78
N ALA A 41 17.76 14.53 -27.03
CA ALA A 41 18.86 14.78 -27.92
C ALA A 41 19.86 15.75 -27.27
N GLY A 42 21.14 15.43 -27.37
CA GLY A 42 22.23 16.18 -26.76
C GLY A 42 22.25 17.65 -27.18
N GLY A 43 22.18 18.53 -26.19
CA GLY A 43 22.80 19.84 -26.29
C GLY A 43 24.31 19.71 -26.09
N PRO A 44 25.13 20.59 -26.68
CA PRO A 44 26.59 20.50 -26.57
C PRO A 44 27.00 20.62 -25.11
N SER A 45 27.76 19.64 -24.61
CA SER A 45 28.45 19.72 -23.33
C SER A 45 29.31 21.00 -23.32
N PRO A 46 29.16 21.89 -22.33
CA PRO A 46 30.04 23.05 -22.21
C PRO A 46 31.50 22.59 -22.07
N SER A 47 32.44 23.39 -22.59
CA SER A 47 33.88 23.13 -22.46
C SER A 47 34.28 22.97 -20.99
N VAL A 48 35.17 22.00 -20.72
CA VAL A 48 35.58 21.59 -19.36
C VAL A 48 36.02 22.77 -18.47
N GLU A 49 36.64 23.82 -19.05
CA GLU A 49 37.12 25.01 -18.33
C GLU A 49 35.99 25.96 -17.86
N THR A 50 34.91 26.12 -18.63
CA THR A 50 33.75 26.94 -18.22
C THR A 50 32.86 26.23 -17.20
N SER A 51 32.85 24.90 -17.21
CA SER A 51 32.19 24.11 -16.16
C SER A 51 32.95 24.15 -14.83
N PHE A 52 34.29 24.20 -14.86
CA PHE A 52 35.13 24.20 -13.66
C PHE A 52 35.05 25.54 -12.89
N THR A 53 35.03 26.67 -13.60
CA THR A 53 34.92 28.01 -13.00
C THR A 53 33.59 28.22 -12.26
N LYS A 54 32.48 27.72 -12.79
CA LYS A 54 31.15 27.86 -12.16
C LYS A 54 30.94 26.96 -10.95
N ILE A 55 31.56 25.77 -10.93
CA ILE A 55 31.55 24.88 -9.76
C ILE A 55 32.31 25.52 -8.60
N ALA A 56 33.44 26.16 -8.88
CA ALA A 56 34.20 26.88 -7.86
C ALA A 56 33.37 27.99 -7.21
N ASP A 57 32.51 28.69 -7.96
CA ASP A 57 31.62 29.71 -7.41
C ASP A 57 30.47 29.10 -6.58
N ALA A 58 29.92 27.96 -6.98
CA ALA A 58 28.95 27.22 -6.16
C ALA A 58 29.59 26.71 -4.85
N VAL A 59 30.84 26.21 -4.90
CA VAL A 59 31.59 25.78 -3.72
C VAL A 59 31.92 26.95 -2.80
N LYS A 60 32.37 28.09 -3.33
CA LYS A 60 32.60 29.31 -2.56
C LYS A 60 31.33 29.82 -1.87
N LYS A 61 30.16 29.67 -2.51
CA LYS A 61 28.87 30.08 -1.93
C LYS A 61 28.63 29.40 -0.57
N ASP A 62 29.11 28.18 -0.41
CA ASP A 62 28.91 27.36 0.79
C ASP A 62 30.20 27.25 1.64
N SER A 63 31.18 28.14 1.47
CA SER A 63 32.51 28.04 2.11
C SER A 63 32.45 27.87 3.62
N ASP A 64 31.50 28.53 4.28
CA ASP A 64 31.31 28.49 5.73
C ASP A 64 30.80 27.13 6.22
N LEU A 65 30.14 26.37 5.34
CA LEU A 65 29.57 25.05 5.64
C LEU A 65 30.49 23.92 5.18
N ASN A 66 31.15 24.09 4.04
CA ASN A 66 31.97 23.05 3.41
C ASN A 66 33.47 23.19 3.73
N GLY A 67 33.87 24.24 4.45
CA GLY A 67 35.24 24.49 4.89
C GLY A 67 36.21 24.82 3.74
N TYR A 68 35.70 25.18 2.55
CA TYR A 68 36.54 25.54 1.42
C TYR A 68 37.33 26.83 1.69
N GLN A 69 38.64 26.78 1.47
CA GLN A 69 39.52 27.94 1.49
C GLN A 69 40.18 28.13 0.12
N PRO A 70 40.38 29.37 -0.36
CA PRO A 70 41.11 29.62 -1.59
C PRO A 70 42.51 28.98 -1.55
N GLY A 71 42.81 28.10 -2.52
CA GLY A 71 44.05 27.32 -2.56
C GLY A 71 43.97 25.94 -1.88
N SER A 72 42.85 25.61 -1.24
CA SER A 72 42.54 24.24 -0.84
C SER A 72 42.14 23.42 -2.07
N ASN A 73 42.68 22.21 -2.18
CA ASN A 73 42.25 21.24 -3.20
C ASN A 73 41.11 20.35 -2.72
N THR A 74 40.65 20.51 -1.47
CA THR A 74 39.62 19.68 -0.86
C THR A 74 38.45 20.51 -0.35
N VAL A 75 37.25 19.94 -0.42
CA VAL A 75 36.01 20.50 0.12
C VAL A 75 35.27 19.41 0.90
N ASN A 76 34.55 19.78 1.95
CA ASN A 76 33.73 18.83 2.69
C ASN A 76 32.29 18.82 2.16
N VAL A 77 31.80 17.66 1.73
CA VAL A 77 30.44 17.50 1.21
C VAL A 77 29.54 16.75 2.21
N PRO A 78 28.26 17.13 2.35
CA PRO A 78 27.33 16.41 3.20
C PRO A 78 27.11 14.97 2.74
N HIS A 79 27.02 14.04 3.69
CA HIS A 79 26.57 12.67 3.45
C HIS A 79 25.37 12.32 4.34
N ILE A 80 24.18 12.30 3.77
CA ILE A 80 22.95 12.06 4.54
C ILE A 80 22.61 10.57 4.46
N THR A 81 22.78 9.85 5.57
CA THR A 81 22.56 8.39 5.65
C THR A 81 21.26 8.03 6.38
N PHE A 82 20.81 6.80 6.21
CA PHE A 82 19.62 6.27 6.88
C PHE A 82 19.74 6.36 8.40
N ASP A 83 20.89 5.95 8.94
CA ASP A 83 21.16 5.97 10.39
C ASP A 83 20.93 7.36 10.98
N ILE A 84 21.34 8.41 10.27
CA ILE A 84 21.16 9.79 10.74
C ILE A 84 19.70 10.19 10.70
N VAL A 85 19.02 10.01 9.56
CA VAL A 85 17.63 10.47 9.40
C VAL A 85 16.66 9.68 10.29
N SER A 86 17.01 8.44 10.66
CA SER A 86 16.23 7.59 11.56
C SER A 86 16.28 8.06 13.03
N LEU A 87 17.31 8.83 13.42
CA LEU A 87 17.45 9.38 14.76
C LEU A 87 16.74 10.73 14.93
N LEU A 88 16.32 11.34 13.83
CA LEU A 88 15.62 12.62 13.86
C LEU A 88 14.19 12.41 14.33
N PRO A 89 13.68 13.23 15.26
CA PRO A 89 12.27 13.19 15.57
C PRO A 89 11.46 13.57 14.32
N PRO A 90 10.21 13.08 14.21
CA PRO A 90 9.32 13.49 13.14
C PRO A 90 9.17 15.01 13.20
N GLY A 91 9.69 15.68 12.17
CA GLY A 91 9.88 17.12 12.20
C GLY A 91 8.56 17.88 12.10
N GLU A 92 8.41 18.94 12.91
CA GLU A 92 7.44 19.99 12.63
C GLU A 92 7.95 20.83 11.45
N ALA A 93 7.24 20.76 10.32
CA ALA A 93 7.62 21.49 9.12
C ALA A 93 7.41 23.01 9.30
N GLY A 94 8.47 23.75 9.67
CA GLY A 94 8.43 25.22 9.74
C GLY A 94 8.03 25.87 8.40
N VAL A 95 7.33 27.02 8.45
CA VAL A 95 6.73 27.74 7.29
C VAL A 95 7.74 27.99 6.17
N ALA A 96 7.36 27.70 4.92
CA ALA A 96 8.21 27.93 3.74
C ALA A 96 8.21 29.41 3.34
N ARG A 97 9.38 29.95 3.03
CA ARG A 97 9.48 31.09 2.09
C ARG A 97 9.84 30.51 0.72
N SER A 98 9.14 30.93 -0.31
CA SER A 98 9.42 30.58 -1.71
C SER A 98 10.70 31.27 -2.17
N SER A 99 11.85 30.74 -1.79
CA SER A 99 13.16 31.23 -2.22
C SER A 99 13.85 30.15 -3.05
N PRO A 100 14.64 30.52 -4.07
CA PRO A 100 15.54 29.57 -4.73
C PRO A 100 16.51 28.96 -3.70
N SER A 101 17.09 27.80 -4.03
CA SER A 101 18.11 27.10 -3.24
C SER A 101 19.07 28.10 -2.56
N SER A 102 19.08 28.07 -1.23
CA SER A 102 19.91 28.95 -0.41
C SER A 102 21.39 28.66 -0.62
N HIS A 103 21.72 27.42 -0.97
CA HIS A 103 23.08 26.91 -1.03
C HIS A 103 23.55 26.67 -2.48
N GLY A 104 24.83 26.35 -2.64
CA GLY A 104 25.46 25.91 -3.89
C GLY A 104 25.08 24.47 -4.22
N SER A 105 24.87 23.63 -3.21
CA SER A 105 24.38 22.25 -3.30
C SER A 105 23.04 22.06 -2.58
N SER A 106 22.08 21.37 -3.21
CA SER A 106 20.80 21.04 -2.56
C SER A 106 20.93 20.05 -1.39
N ALA A 107 22.10 19.42 -1.21
CA ALA A 107 22.43 18.62 -0.02
C ALA A 107 22.38 19.47 1.26
N PHE A 108 22.90 20.70 1.21
CA PHE A 108 22.86 21.64 2.34
C PHE A 108 21.46 22.19 2.58
N ASP A 109 20.65 22.39 1.52
CA ASP A 109 19.24 22.77 1.68
C ASP A 109 18.45 21.67 2.40
N LEU A 110 18.70 20.40 2.07
CA LEU A 110 18.11 19.26 2.78
C LEU A 110 18.61 19.17 4.22
N ALA A 111 19.93 19.30 4.45
CA ALA A 111 20.49 19.29 5.80
C ALA A 111 19.91 20.41 6.66
N GLN A 112 19.80 21.64 6.12
CA GLN A 112 19.16 22.76 6.82
C GLN A 112 17.72 22.45 7.18
N ARG A 113 16.99 21.79 6.27
CA ARG A 113 15.59 21.42 6.47
C ARG A 113 15.41 20.39 7.58
N LEU A 114 16.38 19.50 7.73
CA LEU A 114 16.43 18.47 8.76
C LEU A 114 17.13 18.96 10.05
N SER A 115 17.45 20.27 10.15
CA SER A 115 18.16 20.87 11.28
C SER A 115 19.54 20.24 11.55
N LEU A 116 20.23 19.81 10.49
CA LEU A 116 21.52 19.12 10.49
C LEU A 116 22.73 20.03 10.20
N LEU A 117 22.54 21.31 9.88
CA LEU A 117 23.68 22.22 9.67
C LEU A 117 24.41 22.55 10.99
N PRO A 118 25.67 23.02 10.92
CA PRO A 118 26.36 23.55 12.08
C PRO A 118 25.52 24.57 12.86
N HIS A 119 25.54 24.46 14.18
CA HIS A 119 24.75 25.28 15.12
C HIS A 119 23.23 25.08 15.10
N GLN A 120 22.71 24.13 14.32
CA GLN A 120 21.33 23.65 14.46
C GLN A 120 21.24 22.51 15.46
N GLU A 121 20.01 22.19 15.90
CA GLU A 121 19.70 21.22 16.95
C GLU A 121 20.38 19.86 16.76
N TYR A 122 20.44 19.36 15.52
CA TYR A 122 21.02 18.07 15.16
C TYR A 122 22.32 18.19 14.38
N GLY A 123 22.97 19.36 14.44
CA GLY A 123 24.16 19.67 13.64
C GLY A 123 25.35 18.70 13.84
N VAL A 124 25.44 18.07 15.01
CA VAL A 124 26.48 17.07 15.33
C VAL A 124 26.30 15.75 14.59
N LEU A 125 25.12 15.49 14.02
CA LEU A 125 24.80 14.23 13.35
C LEU A 125 25.17 14.24 11.86
N LEU A 126 25.47 15.39 11.26
CA LEU A 126 25.77 15.47 9.83
C LEU A 126 27.25 15.09 9.55
N PRO A 127 27.53 13.92 8.94
CA PRO A 127 28.87 13.60 8.52
C PRO A 127 29.18 14.40 7.26
N MET A 128 30.43 14.85 7.23
CA MET A 128 30.98 15.65 6.18
C MET A 128 32.17 14.88 5.61
N ILE A 129 32.13 14.56 4.32
CA ILE A 129 33.17 13.78 3.65
C ILE A 129 34.13 14.74 2.96
N PRO A 130 35.44 14.68 3.24
CA PRO A 130 36.42 15.44 2.48
C PRO A 130 36.59 14.84 1.08
N VAL A 131 36.45 15.65 0.06
CA VAL A 131 36.57 15.26 -1.35
C VAL A 131 37.47 16.25 -2.08
N ASP A 132 38.36 15.74 -2.93
CA ASP A 132 39.16 16.57 -3.83
C ASP A 132 38.22 17.34 -4.77
N LEU A 133 38.45 18.65 -4.95
CA LEU A 133 37.59 19.54 -5.74
C LEU A 133 37.31 19.00 -7.14
N GLU A 134 38.31 18.37 -7.77
CA GLU A 134 38.21 17.75 -9.10
C GLU A 134 37.34 16.49 -9.13
N LYS A 135 37.17 15.82 -7.98
CA LYS A 135 36.41 14.58 -7.82
C LYS A 135 35.03 14.80 -7.20
N VAL A 136 34.70 16.03 -6.84
CA VAL A 136 33.39 16.34 -6.26
C VAL A 136 32.30 15.95 -7.27
N PRO A 137 31.30 15.15 -6.86
CA PRO A 137 30.20 14.82 -7.76
C PRO A 137 29.49 16.09 -8.20
N ARG A 138 29.07 16.14 -9.46
CA ARG A 138 28.48 17.34 -10.05
C ARG A 138 27.36 16.98 -11.00
N TYR A 139 26.41 17.90 -11.11
CA TYR A 139 25.40 17.88 -12.15
C TYR A 139 25.30 19.29 -12.72
N ASN A 140 25.54 19.42 -14.03
CA ASN A 140 25.71 20.72 -14.70
C ASN A 140 26.73 21.62 -13.96
N GLU A 141 26.28 22.77 -13.49
CA GLU A 141 27.10 23.81 -12.85
C GLU A 141 27.06 23.73 -11.31
N ARG A 142 26.48 22.67 -10.76
CA ARG A 142 26.27 22.46 -9.33
C ARG A 142 27.10 21.29 -8.83
N TYR A 143 27.70 21.46 -7.67
CA TYR A 143 28.35 20.36 -6.96
C TYR A 143 27.34 19.67 -6.04
N CYS A 144 27.54 18.38 -5.82
CA CYS A 144 26.59 17.52 -5.13
C CYS A 144 27.19 16.99 -3.82
N GLY A 145 26.31 16.77 -2.85
CA GLY A 145 26.57 15.88 -1.72
C GLY A 145 26.12 14.45 -2.03
N TYR A 146 26.14 13.62 -0.98
CA TYR A 146 25.69 12.24 -1.03
C TYR A 146 24.45 12.06 -0.16
N LEU A 147 23.51 11.25 -0.65
CA LEU A 147 22.32 10.83 0.07
C LEU A 147 22.20 9.32 -0.11
N SER A 148 22.17 8.56 0.99
CA SER A 148 21.91 7.12 0.87
C SER A 148 20.50 6.90 0.31
N ARG A 149 20.35 5.91 -0.57
CA ARG A 149 19.04 5.50 -1.10
C ARG A 149 18.04 5.23 0.03
N HIS A 150 18.47 4.51 1.07
CA HIS A 150 17.61 4.18 2.21
C HIS A 150 17.17 5.40 3.00
N ALA A 151 18.03 6.42 3.17
CA ALA A 151 17.61 7.69 3.76
C ALA A 151 16.50 8.35 2.93
N LEU A 152 16.63 8.40 1.61
CA LEU A 152 15.61 9.00 0.75
C LEU A 152 14.28 8.23 0.83
N VAL A 153 14.33 6.89 0.82
CA VAL A 153 13.14 6.03 0.98
C VAL A 153 12.47 6.28 2.35
N TYR A 154 13.26 6.37 3.41
CA TYR A 154 12.77 6.67 4.76
C TYR A 154 12.10 8.05 4.82
N LEU A 155 12.80 9.10 4.37
CA LEU A 155 12.25 10.46 4.32
C LEU A 155 10.97 10.53 3.49
N ALA A 156 10.92 9.83 2.37
CA ALA A 156 9.73 9.75 1.54
C ALA A 156 8.59 9.03 2.27
N SER A 157 8.84 7.92 2.96
CA SER A 157 7.81 7.19 3.73
C SER A 157 7.19 8.06 4.84
N GLN A 158 8.00 8.94 5.43
CA GLN A 158 7.58 9.82 6.52
C GLN A 158 6.81 11.04 6.01
N TYR A 159 7.31 11.67 4.94
CA TYR A 159 6.90 13.02 4.59
C TYR A 159 6.18 13.12 3.24
N ALA A 160 6.22 12.11 2.37
CA ALA A 160 5.64 12.21 1.04
C ALA A 160 4.11 12.14 1.08
N GLY A 161 3.46 13.18 0.55
CA GLY A 161 2.03 13.16 0.26
C GLY A 161 1.72 12.49 -1.07
N ARG A 162 2.68 12.51 -2.00
CA ARG A 162 2.51 12.04 -3.38
C ARG A 162 3.84 11.66 -4.03
N ALA A 163 3.81 10.60 -4.84
CA ALA A 163 4.89 10.22 -5.76
C ALA A 163 4.35 10.18 -7.20
N THR A 164 5.00 10.86 -8.14
CA THR A 164 4.55 10.95 -9.55
C THR A 164 5.72 10.91 -10.52
N THR A 165 5.49 10.44 -11.73
CA THR A 165 6.45 10.56 -12.84
C THR A 165 6.11 11.78 -13.69
N VAL A 166 7.09 12.61 -14.00
CA VAL A 166 6.96 13.77 -14.90
C VAL A 166 8.10 13.72 -15.90
N GLY A 167 7.79 13.45 -17.18
CA GLY A 167 8.82 13.18 -18.18
C GLY A 167 9.72 12.01 -17.73
N ASN A 168 11.03 12.25 -17.66
CA ASN A 168 12.02 11.23 -17.31
C ASN A 168 12.46 11.30 -15.83
N TYR A 169 11.67 11.93 -14.96
CA TYR A 169 12.00 12.07 -13.55
C TYR A 169 10.83 11.73 -12.63
N THR A 170 11.15 11.11 -11.48
CA THR A 170 10.21 10.88 -10.39
C THR A 170 10.20 12.10 -9.47
N VAL A 171 9.02 12.59 -9.11
CA VAL A 171 8.80 13.68 -8.17
C VAL A 171 8.13 13.15 -6.92
N LEU A 172 8.75 13.40 -5.78
CA LEU A 172 8.16 13.18 -4.45
C LEU A 172 7.80 14.54 -3.85
N ASP A 173 6.52 14.81 -3.72
CA ASP A 173 6.03 16.00 -3.03
C ASP A 173 5.87 15.66 -1.55
N THR A 174 6.70 16.28 -0.71
CA THR A 174 6.71 16.02 0.73
C THR A 174 6.38 17.29 1.54
N THR A 175 6.14 17.12 2.84
CA THR A 175 5.96 18.24 3.77
C THR A 175 7.28 18.96 4.07
N ILE A 176 8.43 18.29 3.89
CA ILE A 176 9.76 18.90 4.07
C ILE A 176 10.27 19.59 2.79
N GLY A 177 9.77 19.22 1.61
CA GLY A 177 10.15 19.81 0.33
C GLY A 177 9.84 18.87 -0.83
N ARG A 178 10.31 19.20 -2.02
CA ARG A 178 10.15 18.34 -3.20
C ARG A 178 11.46 17.69 -3.58
N PHE A 179 11.45 16.37 -3.74
CA PHE A 179 12.55 15.63 -4.35
C PHE A 179 12.24 15.38 -5.82
N LYS A 180 13.19 15.67 -6.71
CA LYS A 180 13.17 15.23 -8.11
C LYS A 180 14.31 14.24 -8.31
N ILE A 181 13.98 13.04 -8.76
CA ILE A 181 14.90 11.93 -8.91
C ILE A 181 14.98 11.57 -10.38
N PHE A 182 16.19 11.48 -10.93
CA PHE A 182 16.41 11.21 -12.33
C PHE A 182 17.76 10.53 -12.54
N GLU A 183 17.93 9.88 -13.69
CA GLU A 183 19.23 9.35 -14.09
C GLU A 183 19.97 10.31 -15.01
N HIS A 184 21.29 10.39 -14.80
CA HIS A 184 22.22 11.07 -15.68
C HIS A 184 23.56 10.32 -15.64
N GLU A 185 24.18 10.07 -16.79
CA GLU A 185 25.48 9.36 -16.89
C GLU A 185 25.55 8.05 -16.09
N HIS A 186 24.50 7.23 -16.14
CA HIS A 186 24.37 5.97 -15.40
C HIS A 186 24.42 6.10 -13.87
N ARG A 187 24.12 7.30 -13.34
CA ARG A 187 24.00 7.58 -11.90
C ARG A 187 22.63 8.16 -11.58
N THR A 188 22.13 7.87 -10.38
CA THR A 188 20.92 8.51 -9.87
C THR A 188 21.27 9.85 -9.22
N HIS A 189 20.61 10.90 -9.70
CA HIS A 189 20.70 12.25 -9.17
C HIS A 189 19.39 12.66 -8.50
N VAL A 190 19.52 13.40 -7.41
CA VAL A 190 18.42 13.95 -6.64
C VAL A 190 18.58 15.46 -6.58
N TYR A 191 17.52 16.18 -6.93
CA TYR A 191 17.41 17.61 -6.68
C TYR A 191 16.37 17.84 -5.59
N PHE A 192 16.75 18.57 -4.54
CA PHE A 192 15.85 18.93 -3.45
C PHE A 192 15.44 20.41 -3.53
N ASP A 193 14.13 20.65 -3.54
CA ASP A 193 13.52 21.98 -3.56
C ASP A 193 12.79 22.24 -2.23
N PRO A 194 13.34 23.07 -1.32
CA PRO A 194 12.71 23.37 -0.04
C PRO A 194 11.47 24.27 -0.15
N GLY A 195 11.28 24.96 -1.30
CA GLY A 195 10.22 25.94 -1.53
C GLY A 195 8.90 25.32 -1.99
N MET A 196 8.94 24.15 -2.62
CA MET A 196 7.75 23.42 -3.11
C MET A 196 7.34 22.31 -2.13
N ARG A 197 6.11 22.36 -1.61
CA ARG A 197 5.61 21.39 -0.61
C ARG A 197 4.23 20.86 -0.95
N ALA A 198 3.93 19.66 -0.46
CA ALA A 198 2.56 19.14 -0.46
C ALA A 198 1.70 19.89 0.57
N ALA A 199 0.48 20.26 0.19
CA ALA A 199 -0.47 21.00 1.04
C ALA A 199 -1.20 20.13 2.07
N SER A 200 -1.07 18.80 2.00
CA SER A 200 -1.83 17.90 2.88
C SER A 200 -0.99 17.48 4.09
N PRO A 201 -1.55 17.54 5.31
CA PRO A 201 -0.94 16.88 6.45
C PRO A 201 -1.21 15.38 6.25
N SER A 202 -0.31 14.66 5.58
CA SER A 202 -0.15 13.28 6.01
C SER A 202 0.24 13.39 7.47
N LYS A 203 -0.68 13.09 8.40
CA LYS A 203 -0.33 12.99 9.81
C LYS A 203 0.94 12.14 9.84
N PRO A 204 2.08 12.68 10.31
CA PRO A 204 3.31 11.91 10.30
C PRO A 204 3.02 10.62 11.05
N TYR A 205 3.35 9.49 10.42
CA TYR A 205 3.22 8.21 11.07
C TYR A 205 4.38 8.11 12.05
N PHE A 206 4.06 8.09 13.35
CA PHE A 206 5.04 8.24 14.42
C PHE A 206 5.80 6.94 14.77
N GLY A 207 5.66 5.88 13.97
CA GLY A 207 6.51 4.70 14.09
C GLY A 207 7.90 4.93 13.51
N THR A 208 8.84 4.05 13.85
CA THR A 208 10.14 3.99 13.15
C THR A 208 9.98 3.07 11.95
N PRO A 209 10.00 3.57 10.70
CA PRO A 209 9.89 2.71 9.53
C PRO A 209 10.99 1.67 9.51
N ASP A 210 10.58 0.41 9.58
CA ASP A 210 11.42 -0.72 9.22
C ASP A 210 11.54 -0.73 7.70
N LEU A 211 12.75 -0.49 7.19
CA LEU A 211 13.03 -0.50 5.77
C LEU A 211 12.70 -1.85 5.13
N ASP A 212 12.82 -2.95 5.86
CA ASP A 212 12.43 -4.27 5.36
C ASP A 212 10.92 -4.34 5.17
N VAL A 213 10.13 -3.69 6.02
CA VAL A 213 8.68 -3.56 5.83
C VAL A 213 8.36 -2.69 4.62
N LEU A 214 9.04 -1.57 4.43
CA LEU A 214 8.88 -0.73 3.22
C LEU A 214 9.15 -1.51 1.94
N LYS A 215 10.24 -2.28 1.90
CA LYS A 215 10.59 -3.13 0.75
C LYS A 215 9.60 -4.26 0.54
N LYS A 216 9.17 -4.93 1.61
CA LYS A 216 8.14 -5.97 1.55
C LYS A 216 6.88 -5.43 0.89
N TYR A 217 6.34 -4.30 1.36
CA TYR A 217 5.10 -3.74 0.82
C TYR A 217 5.27 -3.25 -0.62
N ALA A 218 6.41 -2.64 -0.97
CA ALA A 218 6.74 -2.27 -2.35
C ALA A 218 6.80 -3.50 -3.28
N ALA A 219 7.26 -4.65 -2.77
CA ALA A 219 7.27 -5.93 -3.47
C ALA A 219 5.90 -6.66 -3.45
N GLY A 220 4.84 -6.06 -2.90
CA GLY A 220 3.54 -6.72 -2.76
C GLY A 220 3.54 -7.80 -1.67
N GLN A 221 4.30 -7.61 -0.59
CA GLN A 221 4.28 -8.47 0.59
C GLN A 221 3.71 -7.69 1.78
N TYR A 222 2.66 -8.20 2.40
CA TYR A 222 2.01 -7.54 3.54
C TYR A 222 2.27 -8.29 4.85
N LEU A 223 2.32 -7.54 5.95
CA LEU A 223 2.23 -8.12 7.29
C LEU A 223 0.76 -8.52 7.54
N VAL A 224 0.53 -9.77 7.94
CA VAL A 224 -0.83 -10.30 8.09
C VAL A 224 -1.01 -11.15 9.33
N LYS A 225 -2.26 -11.23 9.79
CA LYS A 225 -2.79 -12.30 10.66
C LYS A 225 -3.69 -13.22 9.84
N GLU A 226 -3.66 -14.52 10.09
CA GLU A 226 -4.61 -15.46 9.47
C GLU A 226 -6.00 -15.31 10.08
N VAL A 227 -7.05 -15.44 9.27
CA VAL A 227 -8.45 -15.35 9.73
C VAL A 227 -8.92 -16.62 10.45
N VAL A 228 -8.20 -17.76 10.36
CA VAL A 228 -8.74 -19.10 10.68
C VAL A 228 -8.11 -19.73 11.93
N VAL A 229 -7.12 -19.10 12.58
CA VAL A 229 -6.37 -19.70 13.69
C VAL A 229 -6.63 -18.94 14.98
N ASP A 230 -7.02 -19.68 16.03
CA ASP A 230 -7.23 -19.16 17.39
C ASP A 230 -5.92 -18.51 17.89
N ILE A 231 -6.06 -17.32 18.46
CA ILE A 231 -4.95 -16.43 18.80
C ILE A 231 -4.18 -17.05 19.96
N ASP A 232 -2.90 -17.36 19.74
CA ASP A 232 -1.91 -17.14 20.80
C ASP A 232 -0.45 -17.07 20.33
N THR A 233 -0.07 -17.45 19.12
CA THR A 233 1.34 -17.33 18.67
C THR A 233 1.50 -17.51 17.16
N ILE A 234 0.90 -16.65 16.34
CA ILE A 234 1.26 -16.62 14.91
C ILE A 234 2.36 -15.59 14.74
N PRO A 235 3.60 -15.98 14.39
CA PRO A 235 4.65 -15.03 14.08
C PRO A 235 4.17 -14.12 12.96
N GLN A 236 4.52 -12.82 13.02
CA GLN A 236 4.33 -11.90 11.90
C GLN A 236 5.00 -12.51 10.65
N ALA A 237 4.19 -13.04 9.73
CA ALA A 237 4.68 -13.60 8.49
C ALA A 237 4.45 -12.60 7.37
N ALA A 238 5.52 -12.16 6.71
CA ALA A 238 5.41 -11.42 5.46
C ALA A 238 4.90 -12.40 4.39
N MET A 239 3.70 -12.15 3.86
CA MET A 239 3.12 -12.99 2.81
C MET A 239 3.10 -12.22 1.50
N THR A 240 3.69 -12.83 0.47
CA THR A 240 3.60 -12.32 -0.91
C THR A 240 2.24 -12.72 -1.48
N TRP A 241 1.52 -11.79 -2.08
CA TRP A 241 0.40 -12.14 -2.96
C TRP A 241 0.86 -11.99 -4.40
N THR A 242 0.47 -12.93 -5.27
CA THR A 242 0.59 -12.72 -6.70
C THR A 242 -0.61 -11.91 -7.19
N ARG A 243 -0.48 -11.19 -8.31
CA ARG A 243 -1.59 -10.40 -8.89
C ARG A 243 -2.87 -11.21 -9.11
N GLN A 244 -2.76 -12.53 -9.29
CA GLN A 244 -3.89 -13.46 -9.47
C GLN A 244 -4.60 -13.83 -8.14
N ASP A 245 -3.99 -13.53 -6.98
CA ASP A 245 -4.47 -13.98 -5.67
C ASP A 245 -4.94 -12.84 -4.74
N LEU A 246 -4.98 -11.57 -5.18
CA LEU A 246 -5.33 -10.45 -4.28
C LEU A 246 -6.68 -10.64 -3.59
N THR A 247 -7.68 -11.02 -4.37
CA THR A 247 -9.06 -11.18 -3.90
C THR A 247 -9.15 -12.33 -2.89
N LYS A 248 -8.37 -13.39 -3.07
CA LYS A 248 -8.26 -14.51 -2.12
C LYS A 248 -7.49 -14.11 -0.87
N PHE A 249 -6.39 -13.38 -1.05
CA PHE A 249 -5.57 -12.86 0.03
C PHE A 249 -6.40 -11.96 0.97
N ALA A 250 -7.17 -11.04 0.39
CA ALA A 250 -7.96 -10.07 1.12
C ALA A 250 -9.16 -10.67 1.89
N THR A 251 -9.54 -11.92 1.64
CA THR A 251 -10.62 -12.60 2.37
C THR A 251 -10.12 -13.61 3.39
N THR A 252 -8.86 -14.05 3.27
CA THR A 252 -8.26 -15.09 4.14
C THR A 252 -7.25 -14.53 5.15
N LYS A 253 -6.83 -13.28 4.97
CA LYS A 253 -5.84 -12.60 5.80
C LYS A 253 -6.35 -11.24 6.28
N ILE A 254 -5.86 -10.80 7.44
CA ILE A 254 -6.09 -9.46 7.97
C ILE A 254 -4.77 -8.71 7.93
N ILE A 255 -4.72 -7.70 7.07
CA ILE A 255 -3.56 -6.84 6.92
C ILE A 255 -3.32 -6.08 8.22
N GLN A 256 -2.10 -6.14 8.73
CA GLN A 256 -1.68 -5.28 9.83
C GLN A 256 -1.22 -3.96 9.24
N PRO A 257 -1.83 -2.82 9.62
CA PRO A 257 -1.32 -1.51 9.23
C PRO A 257 0.12 -1.36 9.74
N PRO A 258 1.09 -1.01 8.86
CA PRO A 258 2.42 -0.64 9.31
C PRO A 258 2.36 0.65 10.15
N GLU A 259 3.35 0.84 11.02
CA GLU A 259 3.48 2.08 11.80
C GLU A 259 4.01 3.26 10.96
N HIS A 260 4.03 3.13 9.63
CA HIS A 260 4.56 4.10 8.67
C HIS A 260 3.84 3.97 7.32
N ARG A 261 3.95 4.99 6.47
CA ARG A 261 3.39 4.90 5.11
C ARG A 261 4.31 4.12 4.20
N VAL A 262 3.71 3.37 3.28
CA VAL A 262 4.42 2.46 2.37
C VAL A 262 4.11 2.80 0.93
N PHE A 263 5.06 2.58 0.03
CA PHE A 263 4.85 2.80 -1.38
C PHE A 263 4.28 1.54 -2.04
N ILE A 264 3.25 1.72 -2.84
CA ILE A 264 2.57 0.63 -3.53
C ILE A 264 2.48 0.96 -5.03
N PRO A 265 2.78 0.00 -5.93
CA PRO A 265 2.63 0.21 -7.36
C PRO A 265 1.21 0.68 -7.72
N LYS A 266 1.11 1.58 -8.70
CA LYS A 266 -0.17 2.10 -9.20
C LYS A 266 -1.16 1.00 -9.60
N GLU A 267 -0.68 -0.06 -10.24
CA GLU A 267 -1.53 -1.19 -10.63
C GLU A 267 -2.12 -1.91 -9.41
N THR A 268 -1.30 -2.14 -8.38
CA THR A 268 -1.73 -2.73 -7.12
C THR A 268 -2.76 -1.85 -6.41
N MET A 269 -2.52 -0.54 -6.34
CA MET A 269 -3.48 0.40 -5.76
C MET A 269 -4.83 0.37 -6.51
N ALA A 270 -4.80 0.27 -7.83
CA ALA A 270 -6.00 0.15 -8.64
C ALA A 270 -6.79 -1.14 -8.34
N GLU A 271 -6.12 -2.28 -8.11
CA GLU A 271 -6.80 -3.51 -7.71
C GLU A 271 -7.41 -3.40 -6.30
N TRP A 272 -6.73 -2.77 -5.33
CA TRP A 272 -7.31 -2.49 -4.01
C TRP A 272 -8.55 -1.59 -4.10
N ASN A 273 -8.50 -0.53 -4.91
CA ASN A 273 -9.66 0.35 -5.13
C ASN A 273 -10.84 -0.40 -5.77
N ARG A 274 -10.58 -1.31 -6.71
CA ARG A 274 -11.63 -2.16 -7.29
C ARG A 274 -12.22 -3.11 -6.25
N LEU A 275 -11.37 -3.71 -5.43
CA LEU A 275 -11.79 -4.65 -4.39
C LEU A 275 -12.64 -3.97 -3.31
N GLU A 276 -12.28 -2.76 -2.91
CA GLU A 276 -13.09 -1.93 -2.01
C GLU A 276 -14.49 -1.71 -2.58
N LYS A 277 -14.57 -1.26 -3.84
CA LYS A 277 -15.85 -1.01 -4.51
C LYS A 277 -16.69 -2.29 -4.63
N TYR A 278 -16.10 -3.38 -5.12
CA TYR A 278 -16.76 -4.68 -5.19
C TYR A 278 -17.29 -5.14 -3.84
N SER A 279 -16.47 -5.01 -2.80
CA SER A 279 -16.82 -5.47 -1.46
C SER A 279 -17.92 -4.61 -0.84
N ALA A 280 -17.91 -3.29 -1.09
CA ALA A 280 -19.00 -2.40 -0.73
C ALA A 280 -20.32 -2.79 -1.43
N ASP A 281 -20.27 -3.01 -2.75
CA ASP A 281 -21.43 -3.43 -3.55
C ASP A 281 -21.97 -4.80 -3.07
N LEU A 282 -21.10 -5.77 -2.77
CA LEU A 282 -21.49 -7.09 -2.29
C LEU A 282 -22.11 -7.05 -0.89
N ARG A 283 -21.57 -6.21 0.01
CA ARG A 283 -22.17 -5.96 1.34
C ARG A 283 -23.55 -5.31 1.19
N GLN A 284 -23.72 -4.36 0.29
CA GLN A 284 -25.01 -3.72 0.01
C GLN A 284 -26.04 -4.71 -0.55
N ALA A 285 -25.65 -5.55 -1.51
CA ALA A 285 -26.51 -6.61 -2.06
C ALA A 285 -26.91 -7.63 -0.98
N THR A 286 -25.96 -8.02 -0.13
CA THR A 286 -26.23 -8.92 1.02
C THR A 286 -27.23 -8.30 1.99
N ALA A 287 -27.06 -7.01 2.32
CA ALA A 287 -27.97 -6.28 3.19
C ALA A 287 -29.38 -6.13 2.59
N SER A 288 -29.48 -5.87 1.28
CA SER A 288 -30.75 -5.81 0.54
C SER A 288 -31.51 -7.15 0.62
N ILE A 289 -30.81 -8.26 0.38
CA ILE A 289 -31.39 -9.60 0.48
C ILE A 289 -31.84 -9.91 1.91
N PHE A 290 -31.00 -9.63 2.91
CA PHE A 290 -31.36 -9.84 4.31
C PHE A 290 -32.55 -8.97 4.74
N GLY A 291 -32.59 -7.71 4.31
CA GLY A 291 -33.69 -6.78 4.60
C GLY A 291 -35.02 -7.16 3.96
N SER A 292 -34.99 -7.81 2.78
CA SER A 292 -36.20 -8.22 2.04
C SER A 292 -36.66 -9.66 2.31
N MET A 293 -35.93 -10.41 3.14
CA MET A 293 -36.21 -11.81 3.44
C MET A 293 -37.54 -12.01 4.19
N THR A 294 -38.36 -12.96 3.78
CA THR A 294 -39.58 -13.35 4.52
C THR A 294 -39.47 -14.73 5.18
N GLU A 295 -38.44 -15.49 4.79
CA GLU A 295 -38.16 -16.86 5.18
C GLU A 295 -36.66 -17.07 5.37
N PRO A 296 -36.20 -17.82 6.39
CA PRO A 296 -37.01 -18.54 7.38
C PRO A 296 -37.77 -17.60 8.33
N HIS A 297 -39.05 -17.87 8.58
CA HIS A 297 -39.95 -16.99 9.34
C HIS A 297 -39.40 -16.51 10.70
N ARG A 298 -38.73 -17.39 11.46
CA ARG A 298 -38.16 -17.02 12.76
C ARG A 298 -37.00 -16.04 12.61
N LEU A 299 -36.12 -16.28 11.65
CA LEU A 299 -35.02 -15.36 11.33
C LEU A 299 -35.57 -14.00 10.86
N ALA A 300 -36.60 -14.00 10.00
CA ALA A 300 -37.28 -12.78 9.57
C ALA A 300 -37.88 -12.01 10.76
N ARG A 301 -38.53 -12.72 11.70
CA ARG A 301 -39.06 -12.11 12.93
C ARG A 301 -37.98 -11.51 13.81
N PHE A 302 -36.83 -12.18 13.99
CA PHE A 302 -35.72 -11.62 14.76
C PHE A 302 -35.15 -10.37 14.10
N ARG A 303 -34.99 -10.37 12.77
CA ARG A 303 -34.60 -9.19 12.01
C ARG A 303 -35.59 -8.04 12.23
N ASP A 304 -36.89 -8.29 12.07
CA ASP A 304 -37.91 -7.25 12.18
C ASP A 304 -37.92 -6.63 13.58
N ASN A 305 -37.73 -7.44 14.63
CA ASN A 305 -37.55 -6.96 16.00
C ASN A 305 -36.32 -6.06 16.14
N LEU A 306 -35.17 -6.46 15.57
CA LEU A 306 -33.93 -5.66 15.62
C LEU A 306 -34.09 -4.31 14.90
N ILE A 307 -34.70 -4.31 13.70
CA ILE A 307 -35.00 -3.10 12.93
C ILE A 307 -35.97 -2.19 13.71
N GLU A 308 -36.98 -2.76 14.34
CA GLU A 308 -37.96 -2.01 15.12
C GLU A 308 -37.34 -1.41 16.40
N ASN A 309 -36.47 -2.15 17.09
CA ASN A 309 -35.70 -1.64 18.24
C ASN A 309 -34.85 -0.42 17.83
N GLN A 310 -34.20 -0.48 16.66
CA GLN A 310 -33.43 0.64 16.12
C GLN A 310 -34.27 1.89 15.91
N LYS A 311 -35.47 1.74 15.31
CA LYS A 311 -36.40 2.85 15.08
C LYS A 311 -36.83 3.50 16.40
N ARG A 312 -36.94 2.69 17.46
CA ARG A 312 -37.25 3.14 18.83
C ARG A 312 -36.05 3.71 19.58
N LYS A 313 -34.85 3.71 18.97
CA LYS A 313 -33.57 4.07 19.61
C LYS A 313 -33.27 3.20 20.84
N ASP A 314 -33.79 1.98 20.86
CA ASP A 314 -33.41 0.97 21.84
C ASP A 314 -32.15 0.28 21.36
N ASN A 315 -31.05 0.45 22.09
CA ASN A 315 -29.75 -0.16 21.79
C ASN A 315 -29.69 -1.64 22.21
N SER A 316 -30.80 -2.20 22.71
CA SER A 316 -30.90 -3.61 23.06
C SER A 316 -30.83 -4.51 21.82
N LEU A 317 -29.72 -5.23 21.69
CA LEU A 317 -29.59 -6.41 20.81
C LEU A 317 -30.29 -7.65 21.40
N LYS A 318 -30.92 -7.53 22.58
CA LYS A 318 -31.64 -8.63 23.23
C LYS A 318 -32.96 -8.84 22.49
N THR A 319 -33.17 -10.06 22.03
CA THR A 319 -34.50 -10.55 21.67
C THR A 319 -34.79 -11.80 22.50
N ASP A 320 -36.06 -12.12 22.71
CA ASP A 320 -36.54 -13.24 23.53
C ASP A 320 -36.22 -14.61 22.88
N ALA A 321 -34.94 -14.95 22.70
CA ALA A 321 -34.52 -16.31 22.36
C ALA A 321 -34.60 -17.17 23.64
N ARG A 322 -35.57 -18.08 23.71
CA ARG A 322 -35.85 -18.91 24.90
C ARG A 322 -35.44 -20.36 24.70
N LEU A 323 -35.32 -20.83 23.45
CA LEU A 323 -34.96 -22.20 23.11
C LEU A 323 -33.54 -22.30 22.49
N PRO A 324 -32.85 -23.45 22.65
CA PRO A 324 -31.52 -23.68 22.07
C PRO A 324 -31.44 -23.46 20.55
N ASP A 325 -32.47 -23.83 19.79
CA ASP A 325 -32.50 -23.62 18.34
C ASP A 325 -32.78 -22.13 17.98
N GLU A 326 -33.48 -21.39 18.83
CA GLU A 326 -33.73 -19.95 18.66
C GLU A 326 -32.46 -19.12 18.88
N LEU A 327 -31.54 -19.60 19.72
CA LEU A 327 -30.25 -18.94 19.99
C LEU A 327 -29.36 -18.86 18.75
N TYR A 328 -29.40 -19.84 17.83
CA TYR A 328 -28.58 -19.81 16.61
C TYR A 328 -29.16 -18.84 15.58
N GLU A 329 -30.47 -18.89 15.35
CA GLU A 329 -31.15 -17.95 14.44
C GLU A 329 -31.06 -16.51 14.94
N HIS A 330 -31.14 -16.29 16.26
CA HIS A 330 -30.92 -14.97 16.86
C HIS A 330 -29.48 -14.48 16.65
N LYS A 331 -28.47 -15.33 16.87
CA LYS A 331 -27.06 -14.98 16.60
C LYS A 331 -26.84 -14.59 15.14
N VAL A 332 -27.42 -15.35 14.21
CA VAL A 332 -27.38 -15.01 12.77
C VAL A 332 -28.08 -13.69 12.50
N ALA A 333 -29.27 -13.46 13.07
CA ALA A 333 -30.01 -12.21 12.90
C ALA A 333 -29.21 -11.01 13.39
N VAL A 334 -28.58 -11.10 14.57
CA VAL A 334 -27.76 -10.03 15.15
C VAL A 334 -26.54 -9.75 14.27
N SER A 335 -25.82 -10.78 13.85
CA SER A 335 -24.63 -10.64 13.00
C SER A 335 -24.97 -10.06 11.61
N ALA A 336 -26.00 -10.59 10.97
CA ALA A 336 -26.50 -10.05 9.70
C ALA A 336 -27.02 -8.61 9.84
N TYR A 337 -27.62 -8.29 10.99
CA TYR A 337 -28.09 -6.94 11.30
C TYR A 337 -26.94 -5.94 11.49
N VAL A 338 -25.83 -6.34 12.13
CA VAL A 338 -24.61 -5.51 12.20
C VAL A 338 -24.10 -5.20 10.79
N SER A 339 -24.04 -6.21 9.91
CA SER A 339 -23.70 -6.01 8.50
C SER A 339 -24.70 -5.07 7.78
N PHE A 340 -26.00 -5.20 8.06
CA PHE A 340 -27.06 -4.37 7.48
C PHE A 340 -26.98 -2.89 7.90
N ILE A 341 -26.61 -2.59 9.14
CA ILE A 341 -26.52 -1.19 9.61
C ILE A 341 -25.19 -0.52 9.32
N THR A 342 -24.16 -1.29 8.93
CA THR A 342 -22.82 -0.79 8.59
C THR A 342 -22.59 -0.59 7.09
N VAL A 343 -23.66 -0.66 6.29
CA VAL A 343 -23.65 -0.38 4.85
C VAL A 343 -24.42 0.90 4.50
N GLY A 344 -24.20 1.42 3.29
CA GLY A 344 -24.88 2.58 2.76
C GLY A 344 -24.10 3.87 2.99
N THR A 345 -24.54 4.70 3.93
CA THR A 345 -23.98 6.06 4.10
C THR A 345 -22.51 6.03 4.55
N PRO A 346 -21.70 7.04 4.20
CA PRO A 346 -20.28 7.09 4.55
C PRO A 346 -20.02 6.89 6.05
N GLU A 347 -20.86 7.44 6.92
CA GLU A 347 -20.70 7.34 8.38
C GLU A 347 -20.89 5.91 8.89
N ARG A 348 -21.78 5.14 8.27
CA ARG A 348 -22.03 3.74 8.64
C ARG A 348 -20.91 2.83 8.18
N VAL A 349 -20.38 3.13 7.01
CA VAL A 349 -19.28 2.40 6.39
C VAL A 349 -17.96 2.69 7.13
N ALA A 350 -17.79 3.91 7.66
CA ALA A 350 -16.65 4.32 8.45
C ALA A 350 -16.45 3.44 9.69
N ILE A 351 -17.54 2.96 10.30
CA ILE A 351 -17.50 2.06 11.47
C ILE A 351 -16.62 0.84 11.19
N VAL A 352 -16.73 0.23 10.00
CA VAL A 352 -15.90 -0.93 9.65
C VAL A 352 -14.46 -0.49 9.42
N SER A 353 -14.22 0.53 8.60
CA SER A 353 -12.85 0.97 8.30
C SER A 353 -12.07 1.44 9.54
N GLU A 354 -12.76 1.91 10.59
CA GLU A 354 -12.14 2.38 11.83
C GLU A 354 -11.82 1.27 12.83
N MET A 355 -12.32 0.04 12.64
CA MET A 355 -12.02 -1.08 13.54
C MET A 355 -10.52 -1.40 13.54
N ASP A 356 -9.99 -1.72 14.72
CA ASP A 356 -8.64 -2.26 14.85
C ASP A 356 -8.55 -3.69 14.31
N PRO A 357 -7.34 -4.17 13.95
CA PRO A 357 -7.17 -5.48 13.34
C PRO A 357 -7.62 -6.67 14.21
N SER A 358 -7.62 -6.54 15.54
CA SER A 358 -8.07 -7.61 16.44
C SER A 358 -9.59 -7.65 16.50
N SER A 359 -10.25 -6.48 16.58
CA SER A 359 -11.71 -6.38 16.54
C SER A 359 -12.31 -6.96 15.27
N ILE A 360 -11.75 -6.65 14.09
CA ILE A 360 -12.25 -7.20 12.83
C ILE A 360 -12.03 -8.72 12.76
N HIS A 361 -10.91 -9.21 13.29
CA HIS A 361 -10.62 -10.65 13.38
C HIS A 361 -11.65 -11.39 14.24
N GLU A 362 -11.91 -10.88 15.44
CA GLU A 362 -12.87 -11.47 16.37
C GLU A 362 -14.29 -11.45 15.83
N VAL A 363 -14.71 -10.35 15.19
CA VAL A 363 -16.02 -10.26 14.54
C VAL A 363 -16.10 -11.35 13.46
N CYS A 364 -15.19 -11.36 12.50
CA CYS A 364 -15.27 -12.28 11.37
C CYS A 364 -15.20 -13.76 11.76
N LEU A 365 -14.38 -14.12 12.76
CA LEU A 365 -14.33 -15.47 13.33
C LEU A 365 -15.67 -15.87 13.98
N ARG A 366 -16.22 -14.98 14.80
CA ARG A 366 -17.49 -15.20 15.49
C ARG A 366 -18.64 -15.36 14.50
N GLU A 367 -18.66 -14.53 13.46
CA GLU A 367 -19.66 -14.59 12.39
C GLU A 367 -19.55 -15.87 11.56
N LEU A 368 -18.34 -16.26 11.17
CA LEU A 368 -18.08 -17.50 10.42
C LEU A 368 -18.58 -18.73 11.19
N ALA A 369 -18.30 -18.80 12.49
CA ALA A 369 -18.78 -19.88 13.35
C ALA A 369 -20.32 -19.87 13.46
N ALA A 370 -20.93 -18.71 13.68
CA ALA A 370 -22.39 -18.58 13.80
C ALA A 370 -23.12 -19.00 12.52
N TYR A 371 -22.66 -18.53 11.35
CA TYR A 371 -23.27 -18.86 10.06
C TYR A 371 -23.10 -20.33 9.69
N SER A 372 -21.96 -20.93 9.99
CA SER A 372 -21.70 -22.36 9.70
C SER A 372 -22.63 -23.27 10.50
N VAL A 373 -22.79 -22.99 11.80
CA VAL A 373 -23.70 -23.77 12.67
C VAL A 373 -25.16 -23.60 12.24
N ALA A 374 -25.57 -22.37 11.96
CA ALA A 374 -26.93 -22.11 11.48
C ALA A 374 -27.20 -22.74 10.11
N HIS A 375 -26.21 -22.77 9.21
CA HIS A 375 -26.35 -23.43 7.91
C HIS A 375 -26.66 -24.92 8.04
N ALA A 376 -25.95 -25.63 8.94
CA ALA A 376 -26.21 -27.04 9.23
C ALA A 376 -27.67 -27.25 9.71
N LYS A 377 -28.10 -26.41 10.65
CA LYS A 377 -29.43 -26.45 11.25
C LYS A 377 -30.54 -26.15 10.24
N PHE A 378 -30.44 -25.09 9.45
CA PHE A 378 -31.45 -24.73 8.44
C PHE A 378 -31.64 -25.80 7.37
N ARG A 379 -30.61 -26.60 7.09
CA ARG A 379 -30.67 -27.73 6.15
C ARG A 379 -31.08 -29.06 6.79
N GLY A 380 -31.26 -29.11 8.11
CA GLY A 380 -31.57 -30.35 8.82
C GLY A 380 -30.43 -31.38 8.75
N VAL A 381 -29.18 -30.94 8.55
CA VAL A 381 -28.02 -31.82 8.46
C VAL A 381 -27.30 -31.81 9.81
N LYS A 382 -26.86 -32.99 10.26
CA LYS A 382 -26.21 -33.17 11.57
C LYS A 382 -24.85 -32.45 11.63
N ASP A 383 -24.05 -32.57 10.57
CA ASP A 383 -22.71 -32.02 10.48
C ASP A 383 -22.49 -31.37 9.11
N VAL A 384 -21.83 -30.22 9.09
CA VAL A 384 -21.34 -29.57 7.87
C VAL A 384 -19.83 -29.57 7.94
N ASP A 385 -19.20 -30.05 6.87
CA ASP A 385 -17.76 -29.90 6.68
C ASP A 385 -17.41 -28.41 6.56
N GLN A 386 -16.88 -27.85 7.65
CA GLN A 386 -16.56 -26.43 7.77
C GLN A 386 -15.45 -26.02 6.80
N ILE A 387 -14.48 -26.90 6.55
CA ILE A 387 -13.37 -26.64 5.62
C ILE A 387 -13.94 -26.52 4.21
N LYS A 388 -14.75 -27.50 3.79
CA LYS A 388 -15.39 -27.47 2.48
C LYS A 388 -16.35 -26.29 2.31
N LEU A 389 -17.06 -25.90 3.36
CA LEU A 389 -17.93 -24.72 3.35
C LEU A 389 -17.10 -23.44 3.15
N ALA A 390 -15.99 -23.29 3.87
CA ALA A 390 -15.09 -22.15 3.72
C ALA A 390 -14.50 -22.09 2.30
N GLU A 391 -13.94 -23.19 1.79
CA GLU A 391 -13.38 -23.26 0.43
C GLU A 391 -14.42 -22.96 -0.66
N THR A 392 -15.65 -23.48 -0.51
CA THR A 392 -16.72 -23.23 -1.48
C THR A 392 -17.20 -21.78 -1.43
N THR A 393 -17.23 -21.19 -0.24
CA THR A 393 -17.58 -19.78 -0.03
C THR A 393 -16.54 -18.86 -0.65
N GLU A 394 -15.25 -19.14 -0.45
CA GLU A 394 -14.13 -18.42 -1.07
C GLU A 394 -14.17 -18.52 -2.59
N LYS A 395 -14.26 -19.74 -3.15
CA LYS A 395 -14.35 -19.96 -4.60
C LYS A 395 -15.49 -19.17 -5.24
N ARG A 396 -16.62 -19.08 -4.55
CA ARG A 396 -17.78 -18.30 -5.02
C ARG A 396 -17.54 -16.80 -4.96
N PHE A 397 -16.90 -16.31 -3.90
CA PHE A 397 -16.53 -14.91 -3.78
C PHE A 397 -15.64 -14.47 -4.94
N LEU A 398 -14.68 -15.31 -5.32
CA LEU A 398 -13.81 -15.08 -6.48
C LEU A 398 -14.60 -15.08 -7.80
N ALA A 399 -15.50 -16.03 -8.00
CA ALA A 399 -16.34 -16.08 -9.21
C ALA A 399 -17.27 -14.86 -9.35
N LEU A 400 -17.84 -14.39 -8.23
CA LEU A 400 -18.65 -13.17 -8.18
C LEU A 400 -17.82 -11.93 -8.50
N TYR A 401 -16.58 -11.87 -8.02
CA TYR A 401 -15.65 -10.78 -8.33
C TYR A 401 -15.36 -10.70 -9.84
N GLU A 402 -15.02 -11.82 -10.49
CA GLU A 402 -14.78 -11.83 -11.93
C GLU A 402 -16.02 -11.42 -12.73
N THR A 403 -17.20 -11.90 -12.34
CA THR A 403 -18.46 -11.50 -12.98
C THR A 403 -18.73 -10.00 -12.86
N TRP A 404 -18.53 -9.44 -11.66
CA TRP A 404 -18.72 -8.01 -11.40
C TRP A 404 -17.65 -7.15 -12.07
N LYS A 405 -16.42 -7.65 -12.20
CA LYS A 405 -15.31 -6.92 -12.84
C LYS A 405 -15.60 -6.65 -14.31
N GLU A 406 -16.24 -7.57 -15.02
CA GLU A 406 -16.68 -7.38 -16.40
C GLU A 406 -17.81 -6.34 -16.50
N HIS A 407 -18.73 -6.33 -15.53
CA HIS A 407 -19.90 -5.46 -15.52
C HIS A 407 -20.15 -4.89 -14.12
N PRO A 408 -19.46 -3.80 -13.72
CA PRO A 408 -19.51 -3.28 -12.35
C PRO A 408 -20.89 -2.71 -11.99
N ASN A 409 -21.77 -3.57 -11.47
CA ASN A 409 -23.13 -3.24 -11.08
C ASN A 409 -23.56 -4.03 -9.83
N PRO A 410 -24.00 -3.36 -8.75
CA PRO A 410 -24.56 -4.01 -7.55
C PRO A 410 -25.74 -4.95 -7.84
N ASP A 411 -26.58 -4.64 -8.84
CA ASP A 411 -27.76 -5.44 -9.17
C ASP A 411 -27.39 -6.85 -9.65
N ILE A 412 -26.26 -6.96 -10.36
CA ILE A 412 -25.74 -8.25 -10.84
C ILE A 412 -25.35 -9.12 -9.64
N LEU A 413 -24.70 -8.54 -8.63
CA LEU A 413 -24.35 -9.24 -7.40
C LEU A 413 -25.59 -9.70 -6.65
N GLU A 414 -26.61 -8.85 -6.55
CA GLU A 414 -27.87 -9.24 -5.92
C GLU A 414 -28.54 -10.40 -6.66
N VAL A 415 -28.59 -10.36 -8.00
CA VAL A 415 -29.11 -11.44 -8.83
C VAL A 415 -28.34 -12.74 -8.60
N GLU A 416 -27.02 -12.73 -8.63
CA GLU A 416 -26.20 -13.92 -8.41
C GLU A 416 -26.34 -14.46 -6.97
N LEU A 417 -26.39 -13.59 -5.97
CA LEU A 417 -26.62 -13.99 -4.57
C LEU A 417 -28.02 -14.59 -4.38
N ARG A 418 -29.05 -14.05 -5.04
CA ARG A 418 -30.41 -14.61 -5.00
C ARG A 418 -30.47 -16.02 -5.60
N LYS A 419 -29.63 -16.37 -6.58
CA LYS A 419 -29.53 -17.75 -7.08
C LYS A 419 -29.06 -18.74 -6.01
N LEU A 420 -28.39 -18.29 -4.94
CA LEU A 420 -28.00 -19.13 -3.81
C LEU A 420 -29.19 -19.51 -2.93
N LEU A 421 -30.21 -18.66 -2.91
CA LEU A 421 -31.46 -18.86 -2.16
C LEU A 421 -32.43 -19.84 -2.83
N ARG A 422 -31.92 -20.84 -3.60
CA ARG A 422 -32.74 -21.93 -4.18
C ARG A 422 -33.77 -22.48 -3.19
N THR A 423 -33.41 -22.50 -1.91
CA THR A 423 -34.34 -22.59 -0.79
C THR A 423 -34.03 -21.47 0.22
N PRO A 424 -35.03 -20.96 0.96
CA PRO A 424 -34.81 -19.92 1.98
C PRO A 424 -33.79 -20.31 3.07
N SER A 425 -33.66 -21.60 3.36
CA SER A 425 -32.65 -22.18 4.25
C SER A 425 -31.20 -21.89 3.86
N ASN A 426 -30.95 -21.41 2.64
CA ASN A 426 -29.61 -21.07 2.17
C ASN A 426 -29.16 -19.64 2.49
N ILE A 427 -29.94 -18.87 3.25
CA ILE A 427 -29.59 -17.49 3.62
C ILE A 427 -28.17 -17.37 4.23
N CYS A 428 -27.73 -18.34 5.03
CA CYS A 428 -26.37 -18.36 5.57
C CYS A 428 -25.29 -18.33 4.49
N LEU A 429 -25.53 -18.91 3.31
CA LEU A 429 -24.56 -18.85 2.20
C LEU A 429 -24.42 -17.44 1.64
N VAL A 430 -25.50 -16.66 1.63
CA VAL A 430 -25.49 -15.25 1.22
C VAL A 430 -24.76 -14.42 2.27
N LEU A 431 -25.10 -14.61 3.55
CA LEU A 431 -24.47 -13.90 4.67
C LEU A 431 -22.96 -14.19 4.78
N LEU A 432 -22.53 -15.42 4.48
CA LEU A 432 -21.11 -15.78 4.40
C LEU A 432 -20.36 -15.00 3.31
N GLN A 433 -20.99 -14.70 2.16
CA GLN A 433 -20.39 -13.82 1.15
C GLN A 433 -20.24 -12.39 1.69
N GLY A 434 -21.24 -11.89 2.43
CA GLY A 434 -21.16 -10.60 3.11
C GLY A 434 -20.02 -10.52 4.13
N ASN A 435 -19.77 -11.59 4.89
CA ASN A 435 -18.66 -11.64 5.84
C ASN A 435 -17.29 -11.56 5.13
N LEU A 436 -17.09 -12.33 4.04
CA LEU A 436 -15.86 -12.23 3.24
C LEU A 436 -15.69 -10.82 2.66
N ALA A 437 -16.79 -10.20 2.20
CA ALA A 437 -16.77 -8.83 1.72
C ALA A 437 -16.42 -7.81 2.81
N THR A 438 -16.85 -8.02 4.05
CA THR A 438 -16.46 -7.16 5.18
C THR A 438 -14.94 -7.20 5.42
N ILE A 439 -14.31 -8.39 5.38
CA ILE A 439 -12.85 -8.54 5.52
C ILE A 439 -12.12 -7.83 4.36
N ALA A 440 -12.53 -8.13 3.12
CA ALA A 440 -11.91 -7.55 1.94
C ALA A 440 -12.07 -6.02 1.88
N TYR A 441 -13.24 -5.51 2.28
CA TYR A 441 -13.50 -4.07 2.42
C TYR A 441 -12.58 -3.44 3.45
N TRP A 442 -12.49 -4.02 4.66
CA TRP A 442 -11.63 -3.53 5.73
C TRP A 442 -10.16 -3.48 5.29
N ASN A 443 -9.65 -4.57 4.70
CA ASN A 443 -8.27 -4.64 4.19
C ASN A 443 -8.00 -3.55 3.15
N ALA A 444 -8.92 -3.35 2.20
CA ALA A 444 -8.76 -2.34 1.16
C ALA A 444 -8.75 -0.92 1.74
N CYS A 445 -9.64 -0.62 2.70
CA CYS A 445 -9.62 0.65 3.43
C CYS A 445 -8.30 0.86 4.18
N LYS A 446 -7.81 -0.16 4.90
CA LYS A 446 -6.55 -0.05 5.63
C LYS A 446 -5.37 0.20 4.71
N VAL A 447 -5.28 -0.52 3.59
CA VAL A 447 -4.23 -0.26 2.59
C VAL A 447 -4.27 1.18 2.12
N ARG A 448 -5.46 1.74 1.83
CA ARG A 448 -5.59 3.14 1.41
C ARG A 448 -5.21 4.16 2.48
N GLU A 449 -5.38 3.85 3.76
CA GLU A 449 -4.98 4.74 4.86
C GLU A 449 -3.46 4.94 4.89
N PHE A 450 -2.69 3.85 4.79
CA PHE A 450 -1.24 3.91 4.95
C PHE A 450 -0.46 4.01 3.61
N ALA A 451 -1.07 3.65 2.48
CA ALA A 451 -0.31 3.56 1.24
C ALA A 451 -0.12 4.91 0.53
N ILE A 452 1.01 5.01 -0.17
CA ILE A 452 1.31 6.05 -1.13
C ILE A 452 1.36 5.37 -2.50
N GLU A 453 0.42 5.73 -3.38
CA GLU A 453 0.49 5.32 -4.77
C GLU A 453 1.80 5.84 -5.39
N ALA A 454 2.56 4.95 -6.00
CA ALA A 454 3.84 5.26 -6.58
C ALA A 454 4.01 4.71 -8.00
N PRO A 455 4.80 5.41 -8.85
CA PRO A 455 5.18 4.90 -10.15
C PRO A 455 6.17 3.73 -10.02
N GLU A 456 6.21 2.86 -11.03
CA GLU A 456 7.03 1.65 -11.05
C GLU A 456 8.52 1.95 -10.85
N GLU A 457 8.98 3.07 -11.42
CA GLU A 457 10.34 3.55 -11.28
C GLU A 457 10.72 3.80 -9.80
N TRP A 458 9.80 4.37 -9.02
CA TRP A 458 10.02 4.55 -7.58
C TRP A 458 10.01 3.23 -6.83
N ILE A 459 9.17 2.27 -7.23
CA ILE A 459 9.15 0.93 -6.65
C ILE A 459 10.50 0.23 -6.87
N GLN A 460 11.03 0.29 -8.09
CA GLN A 460 12.37 -0.21 -8.41
C GLN A 460 13.45 0.48 -7.57
N PHE A 461 13.33 1.80 -7.35
CA PHE A 461 14.23 2.53 -6.46
C PHE A 461 14.20 2.01 -5.03
N VAL A 462 13.01 1.74 -4.47
CA VAL A 462 12.83 1.22 -3.11
C VAL A 462 13.41 -0.20 -2.96
N LEU A 463 13.23 -1.04 -3.97
CA LEU A 463 13.65 -2.45 -3.96
C LEU A 463 15.14 -2.67 -4.27
N ALA A 464 15.84 -1.66 -4.78
CA ALA A 464 17.26 -1.76 -5.06
C ALA A 464 18.10 -1.95 -3.77
N GLN A 465 19.31 -2.50 -3.94
CA GLN A 465 20.29 -2.63 -2.85
C GLN A 465 20.65 -1.25 -2.29
N ASP A 466 21.22 -1.15 -1.09
CA ASP A 466 21.64 0.17 -0.62
C ASP A 466 22.78 0.73 -1.47
N SER A 467 22.68 2.00 -1.85
CA SER A 467 23.78 2.72 -2.46
C SER A 467 23.60 4.21 -2.27
N ASP A 468 24.71 4.94 -2.26
CA ASP A 468 24.65 6.39 -2.30
C ASP A 468 24.15 6.88 -3.66
N VAL A 469 23.31 7.91 -3.61
CA VAL A 469 22.92 8.72 -4.75
C VAL A 469 23.46 10.13 -4.56
N THR A 470 23.68 10.84 -5.67
CA THR A 470 24.17 12.22 -5.61
C THR A 470 23.01 13.19 -5.44
N ILE A 471 23.14 14.17 -4.55
CA ILE A 471 22.14 15.23 -4.33
C ILE A 471 22.75 16.60 -4.63
N GLY A 472 22.23 17.29 -5.64
CA GLY A 472 22.88 18.41 -6.32
C GLY A 472 21.96 19.54 -6.70
#